data_AF-U3Q2K7-F1
#
_entry.id   AF-U3Q2K7-F1
#
_cell.length_a   1.000
_cell.length_b   1.000
_cell.length_c   1.000
_cell.angle_alpha   90.00
_cell.angle_beta   90.00
_cell.angle_gamma   90.00
#
_symmetry.space_group_name_H-M   'P 1'
#
loop_
_entity.id
_entity.type
_entity.pdbx_description
1 polymer ?
#
loop_
_entity_poly.entity_id
_entity_poly.type
_entity_poly.pdbx_seq_one_letter_code
_entity_poly.pdbx_strand_id
1 'polypeptide(L)'
;GALTATEVMTMTWPTISLFQSFEIRGIFIERFESFLLVIWTIQFFTTFVVYTYFAASGLENVFGWPVKKNVLFIGAIVYLASLVPRDANQVSAFSEYLGYIFIVVFCALPLLIFLLVSVKRRFTSS
;
A
#
# COMPACT_ATOMS: atom_id res chain seq x y z
N GLY A 1 -29.91 -25.32 1.63
CA GLY A 1 -29.48 -24.03 2.21
C GLY A 1 -28.18 -24.15 2.96
N ALA A 2 -27.08 -24.42 2.25
CA ALA A 2 -25.73 -24.42 2.82
C ALA A 2 -24.67 -23.83 1.87
N LEU A 3 -25.09 -23.33 0.69
CA LEU A 3 -24.18 -22.82 -0.35
C LEU A 3 -24.17 -21.28 -0.43
N THR A 4 -25.14 -20.59 0.17
CA THR A 4 -25.23 -19.12 0.15
C THR A 4 -24.36 -18.43 1.20
N ALA A 5 -23.91 -19.13 2.24
CA ALA A 5 -23.05 -18.51 3.27
C ALA A 5 -21.57 -18.41 2.83
N THR A 6 -21.09 -19.35 2.02
CA THR A 6 -19.68 -19.38 1.57
C THR A 6 -19.43 -18.43 0.40
N GLU A 7 -20.44 -18.21 -0.45
CA GLU A 7 -20.33 -17.32 -1.63
C GLU A 7 -20.43 -15.82 -1.28
N VAL A 8 -21.01 -15.48 -0.11
CA VAL A 8 -21.04 -14.10 0.40
C VAL A 8 -19.71 -13.70 1.06
N MET A 9 -18.90 -14.67 1.49
CA MET A 9 -17.54 -14.42 2.00
C MET A 9 -16.51 -14.20 0.89
N THR A 10 -16.86 -14.48 -0.37
CA THR A 10 -16.02 -14.21 -1.56
C THR A 10 -16.25 -12.84 -2.18
N MET A 11 -17.08 -11.99 -1.57
CA MET A 11 -17.15 -10.58 -1.97
C MET A 11 -15.84 -9.89 -1.54
N THR A 12 -15.20 -9.15 -2.44
CA THR A 12 -13.88 -8.51 -2.29
C THR A 12 -13.73 -7.68 -1.01
N TRP A 13 -14.84 -7.30 -0.36
CA TRP A 13 -14.88 -6.52 0.88
C TRP A 13 -15.94 -7.05 1.86
N PRO A 14 -15.69 -8.20 2.51
CA PRO A 14 -16.68 -8.87 3.35
C PRO A 14 -17.04 -8.02 4.59
N THR A 15 -16.13 -7.15 5.05
CA THR A 15 -16.38 -6.19 6.14
C THR A 15 -17.38 -5.12 5.75
N ILE A 16 -17.29 -4.56 4.53
CA ILE A 16 -18.23 -3.55 4.02
C ILE A 16 -19.62 -4.18 3.83
N SER A 17 -19.69 -5.38 3.24
CA SER A 17 -20.97 -6.10 3.11
C SER A 17 -21.58 -6.50 4.46
N LEU A 18 -20.76 -6.74 5.48
CA LEU A 18 -21.23 -7.03 6.84
C LEU A 18 -21.89 -5.78 7.46
N PHE A 19 -21.28 -4.59 7.32
CA PHE A 19 -21.90 -3.33 7.75
C PHE A 19 -23.19 -3.03 6.99
N GLN A 20 -23.21 -3.26 5.67
CA GLN A 20 -24.42 -3.14 4.85
C GLN A 20 -25.52 -4.11 5.30
N SER A 21 -25.19 -5.33 5.72
CA SER A 21 -26.20 -6.27 6.25
C SER A 21 -26.85 -5.82 7.58
N PHE A 22 -26.25 -4.86 8.30
CA PHE A 22 -26.86 -4.20 9.47
C PHE A 22 -27.77 -3.01 9.09
N GLU A 23 -27.90 -2.65 7.81
CA GLU A 23 -28.73 -1.53 7.30
C GLU A 23 -30.23 -1.66 7.62
N ILE A 24 -30.71 -2.83 8.07
CA ILE A 24 -32.14 -3.04 8.36
C ILE A 24 -32.58 -2.42 9.70
N ARG A 25 -31.69 -1.83 10.52
CA ARG A 25 -32.08 -1.19 11.80
C ARG A 25 -31.48 0.21 12.05
N GLY A 26 -32.15 1.24 11.52
CA GLY A 26 -32.43 2.52 12.20
C GLY A 26 -31.35 3.64 12.19
N ILE A 27 -31.63 4.72 11.44
CA ILE A 27 -31.27 6.17 11.54
C ILE A 27 -29.82 6.59 11.92
N PHE A 28 -29.12 5.89 12.80
CA PHE A 28 -27.77 6.24 13.27
C PHE A 28 -26.64 5.68 12.40
N ILE A 29 -26.86 4.57 11.68
CA ILE A 29 -25.79 3.87 10.92
C ILE A 29 -25.62 4.42 9.49
N GLU A 30 -26.66 5.03 8.90
CA GLU A 30 -26.61 5.68 7.58
C GLU A 30 -25.57 6.84 7.52
N ARG A 31 -25.32 7.48 8.67
CA ARG A 31 -24.30 8.53 8.82
C ARG A 31 -22.89 8.00 9.07
N PHE A 32 -22.76 6.78 9.61
CA PHE A 32 -21.47 6.21 10.01
C PHE A 32 -20.60 5.86 8.79
N GLU A 33 -21.21 5.35 7.71
CA GLU A 33 -20.56 5.12 6.41
C GLU A 33 -19.83 6.38 5.89
N SER A 34 -20.49 7.54 5.96
CA SER A 34 -19.89 8.81 5.52
C SER A 34 -18.72 9.24 6.39
N PHE A 35 -18.79 9.07 7.72
CA PHE A 35 -17.67 9.39 8.62
C PHE A 35 -16.47 8.48 8.39
N LEU A 36 -16.70 7.17 8.16
CA LEU A 36 -15.64 6.22 7.85
C LEU A 36 -14.91 6.60 6.56
N LEU A 37 -15.64 6.93 5.49
CA LEU A 37 -15.04 7.37 4.23
C LEU A 37 -14.18 8.64 4.40
N VAL A 38 -14.60 9.59 5.25
CA VAL A 38 -13.81 10.80 5.54
C VAL A 38 -12.50 10.45 6.24
N ILE A 39 -12.54 9.63 7.30
CA ILE A 39 -11.35 9.21 8.03
C ILE A 39 -10.40 8.45 7.10
N TRP A 40 -10.93 7.51 6.33
CA TRP A 40 -10.16 6.72 5.37
C TRP A 40 -9.54 7.58 4.27
N THR A 41 -10.25 8.59 3.77
CA THR A 41 -9.70 9.52 2.77
C THR A 41 -8.56 10.34 3.34
N ILE A 42 -8.70 10.86 4.56
CA ILE A 42 -7.62 11.59 5.25
C ILE A 42 -6.42 10.66 5.48
N GLN A 43 -6.67 9.41 5.87
CA GLN A 43 -5.62 8.40 6.06
C GLN A 43 -4.87 8.15 4.76
N PHE A 44 -5.56 7.80 3.67
CA PHE A 44 -4.92 7.57 2.37
C PHE A 44 -4.14 8.78 1.88
N PHE A 45 -4.72 9.98 2.01
CA PHE A 45 -4.05 11.21 1.61
C PHE A 45 -2.77 11.44 2.42
N THR A 46 -2.84 11.31 3.75
CA THR A 46 -1.69 11.49 4.64
C THR A 46 -0.60 10.48 4.33
N THR A 47 -0.98 9.20 4.21
CA THR A 47 -0.07 8.11 3.86
C THR A 47 0.59 8.34 2.49
N PHE A 48 -0.17 8.80 1.48
CA PHE A 48 0.36 9.13 0.17
C PHE A 48 1.40 10.26 0.22
N VAL A 49 1.11 11.35 0.95
CA VAL A 49 2.04 12.48 1.10
C VAL A 49 3.32 12.04 1.79
N VAL A 50 3.20 11.27 2.89
CA VAL A 50 4.35 10.77 3.65
C VAL A 50 5.22 9.85 2.80
N TYR A 51 4.65 8.89 2.08
CA TYR A 51 5.42 8.00 1.21
C TYR A 51 6.08 8.73 0.04
N THR A 52 5.37 9.67 -0.59
CA THR A 52 5.93 10.47 -1.69
C THR A 52 7.09 11.32 -1.22
N TYR A 53 6.99 11.90 -0.01
CA TYR A 53 8.06 12.65 0.61
C TYR A 53 9.29 11.78 0.91
N PHE A 54 9.10 10.63 1.59
CA PHE A 54 10.20 9.70 1.87
C PHE A 54 10.86 9.17 0.60
N ALA A 55 10.08 8.85 -0.43
CA ALA A 55 10.59 8.42 -1.72
C ALA A 55 11.40 9.55 -2.40
N ALA A 56 10.91 10.79 -2.40
CA ALA A 56 11.60 11.92 -3.02
C ALA A 56 12.93 12.26 -2.32
N SER A 57 12.95 12.25 -0.98
CA SER A 57 14.17 12.45 -0.19
C SER A 57 15.13 11.27 -0.30
N GLY A 58 14.62 10.03 -0.36
CA GLY A 58 15.45 8.85 -0.62
C GLY A 58 16.12 8.92 -1.99
N LEU A 59 15.37 9.36 -3.01
CA LEU A 59 15.88 9.53 -4.37
C LEU A 59 16.91 10.66 -4.47
N GLU A 60 16.77 11.72 -3.68
CA GLU A 60 17.77 12.78 -3.56
C GLU A 60 19.09 12.24 -3.02
N ASN A 61 19.07 11.38 -2.01
CA ASN A 61 20.30 10.77 -1.47
C ASN A 61 20.98 9.82 -2.46
N VAL A 62 20.23 9.19 -3.37
CA VAL A 62 20.76 8.23 -4.35
C VAL A 62 21.23 8.92 -5.64
N PHE A 63 20.45 9.86 -6.16
CA PHE A 63 20.68 10.50 -7.47
C PHE A 63 21.15 11.95 -7.39
N GLY A 64 21.10 12.59 -6.21
CA GLY A 64 21.50 13.99 -6.01
C GLY A 64 20.56 15.03 -6.63
N TRP A 65 19.35 14.62 -7.04
CA TRP A 65 18.36 15.53 -7.65
C TRP A 65 17.57 16.30 -6.59
N PRO A 66 17.18 17.56 -6.87
CA PRO A 66 16.40 18.34 -5.93
C PRO A 66 15.02 17.71 -5.68
N VAL A 67 14.58 17.73 -4.43
CA VAL A 67 13.29 17.14 -3.98
C VAL A 67 12.11 17.51 -4.89
N LYS A 68 12.02 18.77 -5.31
CA LYS A 68 10.94 19.25 -6.19
C LYS A 68 10.84 18.47 -7.51
N LYS A 69 11.99 18.16 -8.12
CA LYS A 69 12.04 17.37 -9.36
C LYS A 69 11.68 15.91 -9.10
N ASN A 70 12.12 15.36 -7.97
CA ASN A 70 11.82 13.98 -7.58
C ASN A 70 10.33 13.78 -7.31
N VAL A 71 9.68 14.74 -6.63
CA VAL A 71 8.22 14.70 -6.39
C VAL A 71 7.45 14.73 -7.70
N LEU A 72 7.83 15.58 -8.67
CA LEU A 72 7.20 15.61 -9.99
C LEU A 72 7.39 14.29 -10.75
N PHE A 73 8.59 13.71 -10.68
CA PHE A 73 8.89 12.43 -11.31
C PHE A 73 8.08 11.28 -10.71
N ILE A 74 8.03 11.19 -9.38
CA ILE A 74 7.21 10.20 -8.66
C ILE A 74 5.73 10.39 -8.99
N GLY A 75 5.24 11.62 -9.01
CA GLY A 75 3.85 11.93 -9.38
C GLY A 75 3.51 11.44 -10.80
N ALA A 76 4.39 11.64 -11.77
CA ALA A 76 4.22 11.13 -13.14
C ALA A 76 4.17 9.59 -13.18
N ILE A 77 5.04 8.91 -12.43
CA ILE A 77 5.04 7.45 -12.32
C ILE A 77 3.74 6.94 -11.69
N VAL A 78 3.29 7.55 -10.59
CA VAL A 78 2.05 7.17 -9.91
C VAL A 78 0.85 7.36 -10.83
N TYR A 79 0.81 8.45 -11.60
CA TYR A 79 -0.24 8.68 -12.59
C TYR A 79 -0.24 7.59 -13.66
N LEU A 80 0.92 7.25 -14.23
CA LEU A 80 1.03 6.15 -15.19
C LEU A 80 0.63 4.81 -14.59
N ALA A 81 1.00 4.53 -13.33
CA ALA A 81 0.61 3.31 -12.63
C ALA A 81 -0.91 3.23 -12.41
N SER A 82 -1.58 4.36 -12.15
CA SER A 82 -3.04 4.40 -12.01
C SER A 82 -3.81 4.07 -13.29
N LEU A 83 -3.18 4.21 -14.46
CA LEU A 83 -3.77 3.85 -15.76
C LEU A 83 -3.71 2.35 -16.07
N VAL A 84 -2.92 1.58 -15.31
CA VAL A 84 -2.70 0.14 -15.55
C VAL A 84 -3.92 -0.70 -15.16
N PRO A 85 -4.46 -0.63 -13.92
CA PRO A 85 -5.59 -1.45 -13.55
C PRO A 85 -6.89 -0.84 -14.06
N ARG A 86 -7.62 -1.57 -14.92
CA ARG A 86 -8.97 -1.17 -15.35
C ARG A 86 -10.06 -1.79 -14.49
N ASP A 87 -9.75 -2.90 -13.83
CA ASP A 87 -10.71 -3.71 -13.08
C ASP A 87 -10.23 -3.98 -11.65
N ALA A 88 -11.18 -4.06 -10.71
CA ALA A 88 -10.89 -4.38 -9.32
C ALA A 88 -10.14 -5.72 -9.15
N ASN A 89 -10.43 -6.71 -10.00
CA ASN A 89 -9.75 -8.00 -9.98
C ASN A 89 -8.24 -7.87 -10.33
N GLN A 90 -7.90 -6.95 -11.24
CA GLN A 90 -6.50 -6.68 -11.59
C GLN A 90 -5.78 -5.96 -10.46
N VAL A 91 -6.47 -5.08 -9.72
CA VAL A 91 -5.92 -4.43 -8.53
C VAL A 91 -5.60 -5.46 -7.44
N SER A 92 -6.50 -6.41 -7.20
CA SER A 92 -6.28 -7.48 -6.22
C SER A 92 -5.08 -8.37 -6.61
N ALA A 93 -5.00 -8.80 -7.87
CA ALA A 93 -3.85 -9.56 -8.36
C ALA A 93 -2.53 -8.76 -8.24
N PHE A 94 -2.55 -7.48 -8.59
CA PHE A 94 -1.38 -6.60 -8.43
C PHE A 94 -0.94 -6.49 -6.97
N SER A 95 -1.89 -6.41 -6.04
CA SER A 95 -1.59 -6.39 -4.61
C SER A 95 -0.94 -7.69 -4.13
N GLU A 96 -1.35 -8.84 -4.66
CA GLU A 96 -0.75 -10.14 -4.32
C GLU A 96 0.71 -10.22 -4.80
N TYR A 97 0.98 -9.78 -6.04
CA TYR A 97 2.35 -9.69 -6.56
C TYR A 97 3.22 -8.74 -5.73
N LEU A 98 2.70 -7.56 -5.36
CA LEU A 98 3.40 -6.64 -4.46
C LEU A 98 3.69 -7.29 -3.11
N GLY A 99 2.76 -8.08 -2.56
CA GLY A 99 2.95 -8.82 -1.31
C GLY A 99 4.19 -9.73 -1.36
N TYR A 100 4.34 -10.51 -2.43
CA TYR A 100 5.53 -11.37 -2.61
C TYR A 100 6.82 -10.55 -2.73
N ILE A 101 6.80 -9.43 -3.47
CA ILE A 101 7.95 -8.54 -3.61
C ILE A 101 8.36 -7.98 -2.24
N PHE A 102 7.40 -7.53 -1.44
CA PHE A 102 7.70 -6.99 -0.12
C PHE A 102 8.35 -8.02 0.79
N ILE A 103 7.86 -9.27 0.82
CA ILE A 103 8.47 -10.34 1.61
C ILE A 103 9.93 -10.56 1.19
N VAL A 104 10.19 -10.63 -0.11
CA VAL A 104 11.56 -10.79 -0.63
C VAL A 104 12.44 -9.63 -0.22
N VAL A 105 11.97 -8.38 -0.38
CA VAL A 105 12.74 -7.18 -0.02
C VAL A 105 13.01 -7.13 1.49
N PHE A 106 12.01 -7.42 2.32
CA PHE A 106 12.16 -7.41 3.78
C PHE A 106 13.09 -8.52 4.31
N CYS A 107 13.16 -9.68 3.64
CA CYS A 107 14.13 -10.71 3.99
C CYS A 107 15.52 -10.45 3.39
N ALA A 108 15.59 -9.95 2.16
CA ALA A 108 16.85 -9.74 1.45
C ALA A 108 17.62 -8.52 2.00
N LEU A 109 16.95 -7.40 2.31
CA LEU A 109 17.59 -6.20 2.86
C LEU A 109 18.45 -6.48 4.10
N PRO A 110 17.94 -7.12 5.18
CA PRO A 110 18.73 -7.38 6.37
C PRO A 110 19.89 -8.35 6.08
N LEU A 111 19.69 -9.34 5.20
CA LEU A 111 20.76 -10.25 4.80
C LEU A 111 21.87 -9.54 4.03
N LEU A 112 21.52 -8.66 3.09
CA LEU A 112 22.49 -7.87 2.32
C LEU A 112 23.27 -6.92 3.23
N ILE A 113 22.59 -6.20 4.13
CA ILE A 113 23.24 -5.31 5.09
C ILE A 113 24.15 -6.13 6.01
N PHE A 114 23.69 -7.29 6.50
CA PHE A 114 24.49 -8.18 7.34
C PHE A 114 25.77 -8.63 6.62
N LEU A 115 25.66 -9.12 5.39
CA LEU A 115 26.81 -9.53 4.58
C LEU A 115 27.80 -8.37 4.34
N LEU A 116 27.31 -7.19 3.96
CA LEU A 116 28.15 -6.01 3.76
C LEU A 116 28.90 -5.61 5.04
N VAL A 117 28.22 -5.65 6.19
CA VAL A 117 28.83 -5.35 7.50
C VAL A 117 29.85 -6.42 7.87
N SER A 118 29.55 -7.70 7.67
CA SER A 118 30.48 -8.81 7.94
C SER A 118 31.75 -8.71 7.09
N VAL A 119 31.61 -8.41 5.80
CA VAL A 119 32.74 -8.23 4.88
C VAL A 119 33.57 -7.01 5.29
N LYS A 120 32.94 -5.86 5.55
CA LYS A 120 33.63 -4.64 6.00
C LYS A 120 34.41 -4.88 7.30
N ARG A 121 33.82 -5.59 8.27
CA ARG A 121 34.50 -5.93 9.54
C ARG A 121 35.75 -6.79 9.31
N ARG A 122 35.75 -7.69 8.33
CA ARG A 122 36.94 -8.48 7.98
C ARG A 122 38.05 -7.62 7.37
N PHE A 123 37.71 -6.62 6.55
CA PHE A 123 38.71 -5.74 5.95
C PHE A 123 39.29 -4.68 6.90
N THR A 124 38.53 -4.21 7.90
CA THR A 124 39.04 -3.23 8.90
C THR A 124 39.85 -3.89 10.04
N SER A 125 39.80 -5.22 10.17
CA SER A 125 40.52 -5.99 11.19
C SER A 125 41.87 -6.56 10.72
N SER A 126 42.34 -6.19 9.52
CA SER A 126 43.69 -6.46 8.99
C SER A 126 44.39 -5.15 8.68
#